data_AF-A0A1V5LJV7-F1
#
_entry.id   AF-A0A1V5LJV7-F1
#
_cell.length_a   1.000
_cell.length_b   1.000
_cell.length_c   1.000
_cell.angle_alpha   90.00
_cell.angle_beta   90.00
_cell.angle_gamma   90.00
#
_symmetry.space_group_name_H-M   'P 1'
#
loop_
_entity.id
_entity.type
_entity.pdbx_description
1 polymer ?
#
loop_
_entity_poly.entity_id
_entity_poly.type
_entity_poly.pdbx_seq_one_letter_code
_entity_poly.pdbx_strand_id
1 'polypeptide(L)'
;MEEMRLFREEHFRALLLNTRNEVTGMQEISVGSLNASLVHPRELFHAAISRKAAAIIVAHNHPSGDPTPSKEDLALTARLKQAGDLLGIPVLDHLVIGDNRFVSMKERGLM
;
A
#
# COMPACT_ATOMS: atom_id res chain seq x y z
N MET A 1 -6.03 -6.48 -8.96
CA MET A 1 -6.27 -6.19 -7.53
C MET A 1 -7.64 -6.64 -7.04
N GLU A 2 -8.65 -6.86 -7.90
CA GLU A 2 -9.95 -7.41 -7.45
C GLU A 2 -9.78 -8.75 -6.71
N GLU A 3 -8.79 -9.55 -7.10
CA GLU A 3 -8.45 -10.81 -6.44
C GLU A 3 -8.12 -10.67 -4.94
N MET A 4 -7.66 -9.50 -4.50
CA MET A 4 -7.26 -9.27 -3.11
C MET A 4 -8.41 -9.40 -2.12
N ARG A 5 -9.65 -9.14 -2.56
CA ARG A 5 -10.85 -9.28 -1.70
C ARG A 5 -11.13 -10.74 -1.29
N LEU A 6 -10.58 -11.70 -2.03
CA LEU A 6 -10.81 -13.13 -1.79
C LEU A 6 -9.75 -13.77 -0.88
N PHE A 7 -8.69 -13.02 -0.54
CA PHE A 7 -7.63 -13.53 0.32
C PHE A 7 -8.11 -13.65 1.76
N ARG A 8 -7.74 -14.77 2.39
CA ARG A 8 -8.07 -15.09 3.79
C ARG A 8 -7.09 -14.46 4.78
N GLU A 9 -5.91 -14.10 4.29
CA GLU A 9 -4.88 -13.37 5.03
C GLU A 9 -4.82 -11.94 4.50
N GLU A 10 -4.22 -11.03 5.26
CA GLU A 10 -3.94 -9.68 4.77
C GLU A 10 -2.71 -9.72 3.88
N HIS A 11 -2.82 -9.13 2.69
CA HIS A 11 -1.73 -8.98 1.73
C HIS A 11 -1.44 -7.51 1.56
N PHE A 12 -0.22 -7.08 1.82
CA PHE A 12 0.24 -5.74 1.53
C PHE A 12 0.99 -5.72 0.21
N ARG A 13 0.49 -4.94 -0.75
CA ARG A 13 1.04 -4.84 -2.11
C ARG A 13 1.39 -3.41 -2.46
N ALA A 14 2.35 -3.26 -3.36
CA ALA A 14 2.75 -2.00 -3.94
C ALA A 14 2.59 -2.06 -5.46
N LEU A 15 1.80 -1.14 -6.00
CA LEU A 15 1.87 -0.76 -7.40
C LEU A 15 3.05 0.17 -7.61
N LEU A 16 3.82 -0.10 -8.64
CA LEU A 16 4.99 0.67 -9.02
C LEU A 16 4.63 1.46 -10.26
N LEU A 17 4.90 2.77 -10.22
CA LEU A 17 4.51 3.69 -11.28
C LEU A 17 5.73 4.32 -11.92
N ASN A 18 5.65 4.61 -13.21
CA ASN A 18 6.62 5.47 -13.89
C ASN A 18 6.26 6.96 -13.73
N THR A 19 7.04 7.85 -14.35
CA THR A 19 6.84 9.31 -14.29
C THR A 19 5.56 9.81 -14.95
N ARG A 20 4.85 8.95 -15.71
CA ARG A 20 3.54 9.22 -16.31
C ARG A 20 2.39 8.61 -15.50
N ASN A 21 2.66 8.12 -14.28
CA ASN A 21 1.72 7.38 -13.44
C ASN A 21 1.14 6.12 -14.10
N GLU A 22 1.88 5.52 -15.03
CA GLU A 22 1.51 4.22 -15.59
C GLU A 22 2.07 3.11 -14.70
N VAL A 23 1.25 2.10 -14.41
CA VAL A 23 1.68 0.94 -13.62
C VAL A 23 2.71 0.13 -14.41
N THR A 24 3.93 0.02 -13.88
CA THR A 24 5.02 -0.77 -14.46
C THR A 24 5.19 -2.13 -13.78
N GLY A 25 4.56 -2.32 -12.62
CA GLY A 25 4.56 -3.60 -11.92
C GLY A 25 3.78 -3.56 -10.63
N MET A 26 3.63 -4.74 -10.03
CA MET A 26 3.03 -4.94 -8.72
C MET A 26 3.95 -5.86 -7.91
N GLN A 27 4.19 -5.52 -6.65
CA GLN A 27 5.02 -6.31 -5.73
C GLN A 27 4.22 -6.64 -4.47
N GLU A 28 4.23 -7.90 -4.08
CA GLU A 28 3.78 -8.31 -2.74
C GLU A 28 4.91 -8.05 -1.75
N ILE A 29 4.60 -7.27 -0.71
CA ILE A 29 5.55 -6.83 0.32
C ILE A 29 5.40 -7.69 1.56
N SER A 30 4.17 -8.06 1.90
CA SER A 30 3.88 -8.87 3.07
C SER A 30 2.59 -9.67 2.91
N VAL A 31 2.52 -10.81 3.61
CA VAL A 31 1.35 -11.69 3.74
C VAL A 31 1.20 -12.06 5.21
N GLY A 32 -0.02 -12.00 5.74
CA GLY A 32 -0.35 -12.23 7.15
C GLY A 32 -0.71 -10.93 7.87
N SER A 33 -1.08 -11.02 9.16
CA SER A 33 -1.61 -9.87 9.92
C SER A 33 -0.72 -8.63 9.81
N LEU A 34 -1.29 -7.45 9.54
CA LEU A 34 -0.70 -6.12 9.64
C LEU A 34 -0.40 -5.73 11.09
N ASN A 35 0.15 -6.64 11.89
CA ASN A 35 0.96 -6.21 13.01
C ASN A 35 2.09 -5.35 12.41
N ALA A 36 2.24 -4.12 12.91
CA ALA A 36 3.16 -3.08 12.41
C ALA A 36 4.64 -3.52 12.22
N SER A 37 4.98 -4.76 12.60
CA SER A 37 6.26 -5.41 12.33
C SER A 37 6.42 -5.97 10.91
N LEU A 38 5.35 -6.16 10.12
CA LEU A 38 5.41 -6.92 8.88
C LEU A 38 5.61 -6.09 7.59
N VAL A 39 5.27 -4.80 7.60
CA VAL A 39 5.51 -3.90 6.47
C VAL A 39 6.51 -2.82 6.87
N HIS A 40 7.80 -3.10 6.64
CA HIS A 40 8.86 -2.14 6.93
C HIS A 40 9.13 -1.26 5.70
N PRO A 41 9.28 0.08 5.84
CA PRO A 41 9.57 0.97 4.71
C PRO A 41 10.76 0.50 3.87
N ARG A 42 11.81 -0.06 4.50
CA ARG A 42 12.98 -0.61 3.78
C ARG A 42 12.58 -1.63 2.71
N GLU A 43 11.65 -2.55 3.00
CA GLU A 43 11.29 -3.63 2.06
C GLU A 43 10.48 -3.05 0.90
N LEU A 44 9.51 -2.19 1.21
CA LEU A 44 8.72 -1.48 0.22
C LEU A 44 9.59 -0.66 -0.73
N PHE A 45 10.48 0.17 -0.18
CA PHE A 45 11.31 1.06 -0.99
C PHE A 45 12.47 0.32 -1.64
N HIS A 46 12.97 -0.78 -1.09
CA HIS A 46 13.90 -1.65 -1.80
C HIS A 46 13.27 -2.15 -3.11
N ALA A 47 12.02 -2.62 -3.08
CA ALA A 47 11.31 -3.05 -4.28
C ALA A 47 11.08 -1.89 -5.27
N ALA A 48 10.67 -0.72 -4.78
CA ALA A 48 10.44 0.47 -5.61
C ALA A 48 11.73 0.94 -6.31
N ILE A 49 12.83 1.06 -5.56
CA ILE A 49 14.14 1.47 -6.06
C ILE A 49 14.67 0.45 -7.08
N SER A 50 14.62 -0.84 -6.74
CA SER A 50 15.15 -1.91 -7.60
C SER A 50 14.44 -1.98 -8.96
N ARG A 51 13.16 -1.58 -8.98
CA ARG A 51 12.34 -1.54 -10.20
C ARG A 51 12.21 -0.13 -10.80
N LYS A 52 13.01 0.84 -10.33
CA LYS A 52 13.05 2.21 -10.83
C LYS A 52 11.68 2.90 -10.84
N ALA A 53 10.87 2.64 -9.81
CA ALA A 53 9.58 3.30 -9.66
C ALA A 53 9.79 4.81 -9.39
N ALA A 54 9.05 5.64 -10.11
CA ALA A 54 9.01 7.08 -9.88
C ALA A 54 8.06 7.44 -8.74
N ALA A 55 7.05 6.60 -8.49
CA ALA A 55 6.09 6.73 -7.40
C ALA A 55 5.46 5.37 -7.10
N ILE A 56 4.77 5.25 -5.98
CA ILE A 56 4.06 4.01 -5.59
C ILE A 56 2.63 4.29 -5.12
N ILE A 57 1.73 3.33 -5.34
CA ILE A 57 0.45 3.22 -4.63
C ILE A 57 0.51 1.94 -3.82
N VAL A 58 0.15 1.98 -2.56
CA VAL A 58 0.09 0.78 -1.72
C VAL A 58 -1.34 0.33 -1.53
N ALA A 59 -1.55 -0.97 -1.34
CA ALA A 59 -2.86 -1.54 -1.08
C ALA A 59 -2.76 -2.69 -0.10
N HIS A 60 -3.75 -2.82 0.77
CA HIS A 60 -3.97 -4.05 1.55
C HIS A 60 -5.43 -4.44 1.56
N ASN A 61 -5.70 -5.74 1.72
CA ASN A 61 -7.06 -6.24 1.92
C ASN A 61 -7.37 -6.43 3.40
N HIS A 62 -8.63 -6.22 3.78
CA HIS A 62 -9.18 -6.70 5.04
C HIS A 62 -10.01 -7.96 4.78
N PRO A 63 -9.62 -9.14 5.29
CA PRO A 63 -10.39 -10.39 5.15
C PRO A 63 -11.81 -10.31 5.70
N SER A 64 -12.08 -9.35 6.60
CA SER A 64 -13.42 -9.05 7.11
C SER A 64 -14.37 -8.48 6.05
N GLY A 65 -13.85 -7.97 4.94
CA GLY A 65 -14.60 -7.26 3.90
C GLY A 65 -14.94 -5.80 4.23
N ASP A 66 -14.57 -5.29 5.40
CA ASP A 66 -14.72 -3.89 5.77
C ASP A 66 -13.46 -3.08 5.45
N PRO A 67 -13.48 -2.16 4.46
CA PRO A 67 -12.32 -1.37 4.08
C PRO A 67 -12.07 -0.17 5.00
N THR A 68 -12.74 -0.09 6.15
CA THR A 68 -12.49 0.99 7.13
C THR A 68 -11.06 0.84 7.68
N PRO A 69 -10.18 1.84 7.50
CA PRO A 69 -8.79 1.75 7.95
C PRO A 69 -8.69 1.72 9.48
N SER A 70 -7.83 0.84 9.99
CA SER A 70 -7.47 0.77 11.41
C SER A 70 -6.52 1.91 11.80
N LYS A 71 -6.22 2.03 13.10
CA LYS A 71 -5.23 3.02 13.58
C LYS A 71 -3.82 2.65 13.12
N GLU A 72 -3.56 1.35 13.03
CA GLU A 72 -2.32 0.76 12.58
C GLU A 72 -2.08 1.09 11.09
N ASP A 73 -3.12 1.04 10.26
CA ASP A 73 -3.03 1.41 8.84
C ASP A 73 -2.69 2.88 8.68
N LEU A 74 -3.34 3.77 9.46
CA LEU A 74 -3.05 5.21 9.45
C LEU A 74 -1.60 5.49 9.85
N ALA A 75 -1.12 4.84 10.92
CA ALA A 75 0.25 4.99 11.39
C ALA A 75 1.28 4.48 10.37
N LEU A 76 1.01 3.33 9.74
CA LEU A 76 1.84 2.77 8.68
C LEU A 76 1.87 3.74 7.49
N THR A 77 0.72 4.22 7.03
CA THR A 77 0.60 5.15 5.90
C THR A 77 1.41 6.41 6.11
N ALA A 78 1.30 7.03 7.28
CA ALA A 78 2.06 8.24 7.63
C ALA A 78 3.57 7.98 7.58
N ARG A 79 4.02 6.82 8.12
CA ARG A 79 5.44 6.43 8.09
C ARG A 79 5.95 6.17 6.67
N LEU A 80 5.15 5.50 5.82
CA LEU A 80 5.49 5.22 4.43
C LEU A 80 5.56 6.51 3.61
N LYS A 81 4.60 7.42 3.82
CA LYS A 81 4.58 8.74 3.18
C LYS A 81 5.85 9.53 3.50
N GLN A 82 6.20 9.65 4.78
CA GLN A 82 7.43 10.34 5.20
C GLN A 82 8.70 9.73 4.58
N ALA A 83 8.78 8.40 4.54
CA ALA A 83 9.92 7.72 3.91
C ALA A 83 9.96 7.95 2.39
N GLY A 84 8.81 7.93 1.72
CA GLY A 84 8.71 8.21 0.28
C GLY A 84 9.11 9.64 -0.07
N ASP A 85 8.65 10.60 0.74
CA ASP A 85 9.02 12.02 0.62
C ASP A 85 10.54 12.21 0.76
N LEU A 86 11.17 11.52 1.74
CA LEU A 86 12.63 11.55 1.94
C LEU A 86 13.42 10.93 0.78
N LEU A 87 12.92 9.83 0.22
CA LEU A 87 13.60 9.08 -0.84
C LEU A 87 13.34 9.62 -2.25
N GLY A 88 12.42 10.58 -2.41
CA GLY A 88 11.99 11.07 -3.71
C GLY A 88 11.13 10.07 -4.49
N ILE A 89 10.47 9.13 -3.79
CA ILE A 89 9.52 8.16 -4.37
C ILE A 89 8.20 8.32 -3.61
N PRO A 90 7.32 9.24 -4.02
CA PRO A 90 6.11 9.54 -3.28
C PRO A 90 5.13 8.36 -3.24
N VAL A 91 4.46 8.20 -2.10
CA VAL A 91 3.31 7.31 -1.94
C VAL A 91 2.06 8.08 -2.33
N LEU A 92 1.51 7.80 -3.51
CA LEU A 92 0.44 8.58 -4.11
C LEU A 92 -0.92 8.30 -3.49
N ASP A 93 -1.13 7.08 -2.98
CA ASP A 93 -2.35 6.66 -2.29
C ASP A 93 -2.10 5.37 -1.49
N HIS A 94 -2.98 5.10 -0.54
CA HIS A 94 -3.11 3.83 0.15
C HIS A 94 -4.56 3.33 0.05
N LEU A 95 -4.73 2.20 -0.62
CA LEU A 95 -6.02 1.57 -0.83
C LEU A 95 -6.29 0.46 0.18
N VAL A 96 -7.40 0.54 0.90
CA VAL A 96 -7.92 -0.56 1.72
C VAL A 96 -8.99 -1.29 0.94
N ILE A 97 -8.75 -2.56 0.62
CA ILE A 97 -9.63 -3.39 -0.20
C ILE A 97 -10.54 -4.24 0.70
N GLY A 98 -11.85 -4.08 0.55
CA GLY A 98 -12.88 -4.90 1.19
C GLY A 98 -13.66 -5.71 0.16
N ASP A 99 -14.83 -6.22 0.55
CA ASP A 99 -15.66 -7.01 -0.37
C ASP A 99 -16.48 -6.12 -1.32
N ASN A 100 -16.16 -6.16 -2.62
CA ASN A 100 -16.77 -5.34 -3.67
C ASN A 100 -16.69 -3.81 -3.42
N ARG A 101 -15.80 -3.37 -2.52
CA ARG A 101 -15.61 -1.96 -2.16
C ARG A 101 -14.18 -1.71 -1.73
N PHE A 102 -13.75 -0.46 -1.78
CA PHE A 102 -12.45 -0.03 -1.26
C PHE A 102 -12.54 1.36 -0.65
N VAL A 103 -11.50 1.73 0.08
CA VAL A 103 -11.26 3.09 0.57
C VAL A 103 -9.92 3.57 0.04
N SER A 104 -9.92 4.73 -0.61
CA SER A 104 -8.70 5.52 -0.81
C SER A 104 -8.46 6.37 0.43
N MET A 105 -7.31 6.20 1.09
CA MET A 105 -6.93 7.06 2.21
C MET A 105 -6.72 8.50 1.77
N LYS A 106 -6.24 8.72 0.54
CA LYS A 106 -6.08 10.06 -0.02
C LYS A 106 -7.41 10.77 -0.24
N GLU A 107 -8.39 10.10 -0.86
CA GLU A 107 -9.72 10.68 -1.09
C GLU A 107 -10.44 11.02 0.23
N ARG A 108 -10.16 10.26 1.30
CA ARG A 108 -10.69 10.53 2.64
C ARG A 108 -9.91 11.59 3.43
N GLY A 109 -8.82 12.14 2.89
CA GLY A 109 -7.99 13.12 3.58
C GLY A 109 -7.24 12.56 4.80
N LEU A 110 -6.88 11.26 4.75
CA LEU A 110 -6.24 10.53 5.85
C LEU A 110 -4.71 10.42 5.69
N MET A 111 -4.12 11.05 4.66
CA MET A 111 -2.69 10.98 4.34
C MET A 111 -2.17 12.27 3.73
#